data_AF-A0A7C4CKK1-F1
#
_entry.id   AF-A0A7C4CKK1-F1
#
_cell.length_a   1.000
_cell.length_b   1.000
_cell.length_c   1.000
_cell.angle_alpha   90.00
_cell.angle_beta   90.00
_cell.angle_gamma   90.00
#
_symmetry.space_group_name_H-M   'P 1'
#
loop_
_entity.id
_entity.type
_entity.pdbx_description
1 polymer ?
#
loop_
_entity_poly.entity_id
_entity_poly.type
_entity_poly.pdbx_seq_one_letter_code
_entity_poly.pdbx_strand_id
1 'polypeptide(L)'
;MIPELEEEIHEFLKSEKLIRVFEYLKGDPRIRGLLEMSNIVLVHRLKYNDHGMMHAMITARNSLKILNILSREVVNEDWRDLEDSKLIVMTASFLHDIGNSIMRDEHEILSVILAKPFVDDILSDFYDDSSKAVKIGS
;
A
#
# COMPACT_ATOMS: atom_id res chain seq x y z
N MET A 1 -11.44 0.50 -16.70
CA MET A 1 -10.63 -0.35 -15.80
C MET A 1 -9.86 0.45 -14.75
N ILE A 2 -8.86 1.27 -15.10
CA ILE A 2 -8.13 2.08 -14.09
C ILE A 2 -9.04 3.11 -13.40
N PRO A 3 -9.88 3.89 -14.11
CA PRO A 3 -10.78 4.86 -13.47
C PRO A 3 -11.77 4.20 -12.50
N GLU A 4 -12.39 3.08 -12.90
CA GLU A 4 -13.32 2.32 -12.07
C GLU A 4 -12.64 1.78 -10.80
N LEU A 5 -11.38 1.34 -10.92
CA LEU A 5 -10.60 0.82 -9.80
C LEU A 5 -10.24 1.92 -8.79
N GLU A 6 -9.88 3.11 -9.29
CA GLU A 6 -9.64 4.28 -8.45
C GLU A 6 -10.91 4.70 -7.71
N GLU A 7 -12.05 4.77 -8.40
CA GLU A 7 -13.35 5.08 -7.80
C GLU A 7 -13.68 4.09 -6.67
N GLU A 8 -13.56 2.78 -6.90
CA GLU A 8 -13.79 1.76 -5.87
C GLU A 8 -12.86 1.92 -4.66
N ILE A 9 -11.58 2.26 -4.87
CA ILE A 9 -10.66 2.53 -3.78
C ILE A 9 -11.13 3.75 -2.98
N HIS A 10 -11.47 4.85 -3.66
CA HIS A 10 -11.97 6.06 -3.02
C HIS A 10 -13.24 5.81 -2.19
N GLU A 11 -14.15 4.93 -2.62
CA GLU A 11 -15.32 4.55 -1.82
C GLU A 11 -14.96 3.95 -0.45
N PHE A 12 -13.83 3.23 -0.37
CA PHE A 12 -13.31 2.72 0.91
C PHE A 12 -12.61 3.79 1.73
N LEU A 13 -12.05 4.84 1.11
CA LEU A 13 -11.29 5.91 1.77
C LEU A 13 -12.22 7.10 2.08
N LYS A 14 -12.74 7.14 3.31
CA LYS A 14 -13.71 8.18 3.72
C LYS A 14 -13.07 9.47 4.27
N SER A 15 -11.74 9.51 4.39
CA SER A 15 -11.05 10.66 4.95
C SER A 15 -10.06 11.27 3.97
N GLU A 16 -9.95 12.60 4.04
CA GLU A 16 -9.00 13.38 3.25
C GLU A 16 -7.56 12.91 3.46
N LYS A 17 -7.20 12.49 4.69
CA LYS A 17 -5.87 11.97 4.99
C LYS A 17 -5.58 10.69 4.21
N LEU A 18 -6.50 9.72 4.24
CA LEU A 18 -6.35 8.47 3.51
C LEU A 18 -6.30 8.68 1.99
N ILE A 19 -7.13 9.59 1.47
CA ILE A 19 -7.13 9.95 0.05
C ILE A 19 -5.77 10.53 -0.36
N ARG A 20 -5.19 11.43 0.45
CA ARG A 20 -3.84 11.97 0.19
C ARG A 20 -2.77 10.88 0.17
N VAL A 21 -2.83 9.91 1.10
CA VAL A 21 -1.88 8.79 1.10
C VAL A 21 -2.03 7.94 -0.16
N PHE A 22 -3.25 7.65 -0.61
CA PHE A 22 -3.48 6.92 -1.84
C PHE A 22 -2.92 7.66 -3.07
N GLU A 23 -3.17 8.96 -3.17
CA GLU A 23 -2.60 9.79 -4.25
C GLU A 23 -1.08 9.84 -4.20
N TYR A 24 -0.48 9.86 -3.00
CA TYR A 24 0.96 9.74 -2.83
C TYR A 24 1.49 8.38 -3.32
N LEU A 25 0.87 7.26 -2.91
CA LEU A 25 1.26 5.91 -3.34
C LEU A 25 1.20 5.74 -4.86
N LYS A 26 0.13 6.23 -5.50
CA LYS A 26 -0.06 6.18 -6.95
C LYS A 26 0.80 7.20 -7.69
N GLY A 27 1.12 8.33 -7.06
CA GLY A 27 1.68 9.53 -7.68
C GLY A 27 3.20 9.67 -7.57
N ASP A 28 3.81 9.16 -6.50
CA ASP A 28 5.23 9.37 -6.21
C ASP A 28 6.12 8.69 -7.28
N PRO A 29 7.04 9.43 -7.93
CA PRO A 29 7.87 8.90 -9.00
C PRO A 29 8.83 7.79 -8.52
N ARG A 30 9.22 7.78 -7.25
CA ARG A 30 10.07 6.73 -6.65
C ARG A 30 9.30 5.42 -6.57
N ILE A 31 8.05 5.45 -6.11
CA ILE A 31 7.18 4.26 -6.03
C ILE A 31 6.88 3.75 -7.44
N ARG A 32 6.55 4.63 -8.38
CA ARG A 32 6.33 4.26 -9.79
C ARG A 32 7.54 3.57 -10.41
N GLY A 33 8.74 4.12 -10.20
CA GLY A 33 9.98 3.50 -10.69
C GLY A 33 10.22 2.10 -10.13
N LEU A 34 9.90 1.86 -8.85
CA LEU A 34 10.01 0.53 -8.24
C LEU A 34 9.00 -0.47 -8.83
N LEU A 35 7.75 -0.05 -9.05
CA LEU A 35 6.72 -0.88 -9.68
C LEU A 35 7.06 -1.19 -11.14
N GLU A 36 7.55 -0.21 -11.90
CA GLU A 36 8.03 -0.40 -13.28
C GLU A 36 9.18 -1.39 -13.33
N MET A 37 10.16 -1.24 -12.43
CA MET A 37 11.30 -2.15 -12.38
C MET A 37 10.90 -3.56 -11.94
N SER A 38 9.95 -3.68 -10.99
CA SER A 38 9.36 -4.98 -10.59
C SER A 38 8.74 -5.68 -11.79
N ASN A 39 7.99 -4.94 -12.62
CA ASN A 39 7.41 -5.48 -13.84
C ASN A 39 8.49 -5.88 -14.87
N ILE A 40 9.57 -5.11 -15.00
CA ILE A 40 10.70 -5.49 -15.87
C ILE A 40 11.33 -6.81 -15.43
N VAL A 41 11.61 -6.97 -14.14
CA VAL A 41 12.21 -8.20 -13.63
C VAL A 41 11.26 -9.38 -13.83
N LEU A 42 9.99 -9.27 -13.42
CA LEU A 42 9.09 -10.42 -13.44
C LEU A 42 8.53 -10.74 -14.82
N VAL A 43 8.06 -9.74 -15.56
CA VAL A 43 7.45 -9.96 -16.88
C VAL A 43 8.51 -10.15 -17.95
N HIS A 44 9.45 -9.20 -18.08
CA HIS A 44 10.37 -9.23 -19.21
C HIS A 44 11.47 -10.28 -19.03
N ARG A 45 12.07 -10.40 -17.84
CA ARG A 45 13.17 -11.34 -17.59
C ARG A 45 12.69 -12.74 -17.24
N LEU A 46 11.70 -12.84 -16.34
CA LEU A 46 11.26 -14.14 -15.79
C LEU A 46 9.96 -14.69 -16.37
N LYS A 47 9.27 -13.95 -17.25
CA LYS A 47 8.06 -14.37 -17.96
C LYS A 47 6.84 -14.66 -17.06
N TYR A 48 6.77 -14.00 -15.90
CA TYR A 48 5.56 -13.95 -15.08
C TYR A 48 4.54 -12.93 -15.62
N ASN A 49 3.35 -12.91 -15.01
CA ASN A 49 2.30 -11.93 -15.27
C ASN A 49 2.61 -10.55 -14.64
N ASP A 50 1.69 -9.60 -14.75
CA ASP A 50 1.86 -8.23 -14.25
C ASP A 50 2.17 -8.16 -12.74
N HIS A 51 3.18 -7.35 -12.41
CA HIS A 51 3.58 -6.97 -11.06
C HIS A 51 3.91 -5.46 -11.03
N GLY A 52 3.16 -4.67 -11.81
CA GLY A 52 3.30 -3.22 -11.90
C GLY A 52 2.19 -2.47 -11.17
N MET A 53 1.89 -1.25 -11.63
CA MET A 53 0.85 -0.39 -11.04
C MET A 53 -0.53 -1.07 -10.98
N MET A 54 -0.91 -1.82 -12.03
CA MET A 54 -2.21 -2.48 -12.07
C MET A 54 -2.32 -3.54 -10.97
N HIS A 55 -1.29 -4.38 -10.81
CA HIS A 55 -1.19 -5.34 -9.72
C HIS A 55 -1.35 -4.65 -8.35
N ALA A 56 -0.57 -3.60 -8.08
CA ALA A 56 -0.60 -2.88 -6.81
C ALA A 56 -2.01 -2.33 -6.49
N MET A 57 -2.66 -1.71 -7.48
CA MET A 57 -3.99 -1.13 -7.34
C MET A 57 -5.07 -2.20 -7.08
N ILE A 58 -5.04 -3.31 -7.82
CA ILE A 58 -6.00 -4.41 -7.63
C ILE A 58 -5.83 -5.03 -6.25
N THR A 59 -4.59 -5.27 -5.83
CA THR A 59 -4.28 -5.83 -4.52
C THR A 59 -4.74 -4.90 -3.41
N ALA A 60 -4.45 -3.59 -3.50
CA ALA A 60 -4.93 -2.60 -2.53
C ALA A 60 -6.46 -2.52 -2.45
N ARG A 61 -7.16 -2.46 -3.59
CA ARG A 61 -8.62 -2.46 -3.62
C ARG A 61 -9.21 -3.69 -2.96
N ASN A 62 -8.70 -4.89 -3.30
CA ASN A 62 -9.21 -6.14 -2.74
C ASN A 62 -8.94 -6.24 -1.23
N SER A 63 -7.77 -5.81 -0.78
CA SER A 63 -7.44 -5.77 0.64
C SER A 63 -8.35 -4.82 1.42
N LEU A 64 -8.63 -3.62 0.90
CA LEU A 64 -9.59 -2.69 1.49
C LEU A 64 -11.02 -3.24 1.52
N LYS A 65 -11.44 -3.93 0.44
CA LYS A 65 -12.74 -4.59 0.38
C LYS A 65 -12.89 -5.69 1.44
N ILE A 66 -11.86 -6.51 1.62
CA ILE A 66 -11.82 -7.54 2.67
C ILE A 66 -11.91 -6.90 4.04
N LEU A 67 -11.10 -5.86 4.32
CA LEU A 67 -11.17 -5.13 5.58
C LEU A 67 -12.56 -4.53 5.83
N ASN A 68 -13.21 -3.97 4.79
CA ASN A 68 -14.55 -3.43 4.91
C ASN A 68 -15.58 -4.50 5.31
N ILE A 69 -15.49 -5.70 4.73
CA ILE A 69 -16.35 -6.84 5.10
C ILE A 69 -16.11 -7.27 6.56
N LEU A 70 -14.85 -7.30 7.00
CA LEU A 70 -14.45 -7.77 8.34
C LEU A 70 -14.48 -6.68 9.42
N SER A 71 -14.78 -5.43 9.06
CA SER A 71 -14.57 -4.26 9.93
C SER A 71 -15.30 -4.30 11.28
N ARG A 72 -16.40 -5.05 11.39
CA ARG A 72 -17.17 -5.22 12.64
C ARG A 72 -16.50 -6.16 13.65
N GLU A 73 -15.59 -7.02 13.20
CA GLU A 73 -14.99 -8.08 14.03
C GLU A 73 -13.52 -7.81 14.36
N VAL A 74 -12.83 -6.96 13.58
CA VAL A 74 -11.35 -6.90 13.58
C VAL A 74 -10.79 -5.58 14.15
N VAL A 75 -11.61 -4.55 14.36
CA VAL A 75 -11.10 -3.16 14.32
C VAL A 75 -11.14 -2.39 15.64
N ASN A 76 -11.66 -2.98 16.72
CA ASN A 76 -11.75 -2.27 18.00
C ASN A 76 -10.70 -2.76 18.99
N GLU A 77 -9.50 -2.19 18.89
CA GLU A 77 -8.52 -2.18 19.98
C GLU A 77 -8.45 -0.78 20.59
N ASP A 78 -8.17 -0.66 21.89
CA ASP A 78 -8.26 0.62 22.62
C ASP A 78 -7.34 1.75 22.07
N TRP A 79 -6.35 1.41 21.24
CA TRP A 79 -5.33 2.34 20.73
C TRP A 79 -5.39 2.58 19.22
N ARG A 80 -6.26 1.87 18.48
CA ARG A 80 -6.33 1.87 17.00
C ARG A 80 -7.78 1.87 16.52
N ASP A 81 -8.04 2.57 15.42
CA ASP A 81 -9.36 2.61 14.78
C ASP A 81 -9.38 2.05 13.34
N LEU A 82 -10.52 2.22 12.66
CA LEU A 82 -10.71 1.77 11.28
C LEU A 82 -9.90 2.58 10.26
N GLU A 83 -9.64 3.85 10.53
CA GLU A 83 -8.83 4.69 9.65
C GLU A 83 -7.38 4.23 9.67
N ASP A 84 -6.83 4.01 10.87
CA ASP A 84 -5.52 3.40 11.07
C ASP A 84 -5.42 2.05 10.34
N SER A 85 -6.50 1.26 10.40
CA SER A 85 -6.55 -0.04 9.74
C SER A 85 -6.53 0.04 8.23
N LYS A 86 -7.26 1.00 7.66
CA LYS A 86 -7.26 1.25 6.21
C LYS A 86 -5.91 1.77 5.74
N LEU A 87 -5.26 2.64 6.53
CA LEU A 87 -3.92 3.14 6.23
C LEU A 87 -2.91 1.99 6.11
N ILE A 88 -2.85 1.11 7.12
CA ILE A 88 -1.95 -0.04 7.13
C ILE A 88 -2.25 -0.96 5.96
N VAL A 89 -3.51 -1.39 5.81
CA VAL A 89 -3.91 -2.37 4.80
C VAL A 89 -3.65 -1.85 3.40
N MET A 90 -4.01 -0.59 3.10
CA MET A 90 -3.76 0.02 1.80
C MET A 90 -2.27 0.16 1.52
N THR A 91 -1.49 0.70 2.45
CA THR A 91 -0.06 0.95 2.24
C THR A 91 0.71 -0.35 2.07
N ALA A 92 0.48 -1.32 2.95
CA ALA A 92 1.14 -2.62 2.89
C ALA A 92 0.80 -3.36 1.60
N SER A 93 -0.47 -3.45 1.22
CA SER A 93 -0.90 -4.14 0.00
C SER A 93 -0.40 -3.46 -1.28
N PHE A 94 -0.32 -2.14 -1.31
CA PHE A 94 0.18 -1.40 -2.46
C PHE A 94 1.70 -1.60 -2.67
N LEU A 95 2.46 -1.64 -1.58
CA LEU A 95 3.92 -1.72 -1.60
C LEU A 95 4.47 -3.14 -1.45
N HIS A 96 3.64 -4.16 -1.23
CA HIS A 96 4.09 -5.49 -0.84
C HIS A 96 5.06 -6.17 -1.82
N ASP A 97 5.03 -5.78 -3.09
CA ASP A 97 5.70 -6.50 -4.17
C ASP A 97 6.89 -5.73 -4.79
N ILE A 98 7.19 -4.52 -4.30
CA ILE A 98 8.23 -3.65 -4.85
C ILE A 98 9.66 -4.22 -4.73
N GLY A 99 9.87 -5.22 -3.86
CA GLY A 99 11.13 -5.97 -3.74
C GLY A 99 11.51 -6.70 -5.03
N ASN A 100 10.53 -7.04 -5.88
CA ASN A 100 10.79 -7.63 -7.20
C ASN A 100 11.58 -6.70 -8.12
N SER A 101 11.67 -5.41 -7.82
CA SER A 101 12.56 -4.47 -8.53
C SER A 101 14.04 -4.86 -8.43
N ILE A 102 14.43 -5.63 -7.41
CA ILE A 102 15.78 -6.14 -7.21
C ILE A 102 15.87 -7.58 -7.73
N MET A 103 15.09 -8.47 -7.14
CA MET A 103 15.04 -9.90 -7.49
C MET A 103 13.75 -10.55 -6.96
N ARG A 104 13.41 -11.72 -7.50
CA ARG A 104 12.21 -12.47 -7.09
C ARG A 104 12.40 -13.16 -5.74
N ASP A 105 13.58 -13.72 -5.52
CA ASP A 105 13.88 -14.40 -4.26
C ASP A 105 13.90 -13.37 -3.12
N GLU A 106 13.22 -13.68 -2.01
CA GLU A 106 13.11 -12.81 -0.84
C GLU A 106 12.47 -11.43 -1.12
N HIS A 107 11.73 -11.27 -2.22
CA HIS A 107 11.08 -10.00 -2.60
C HIS A 107 10.22 -9.43 -1.47
N GLU A 108 9.59 -10.26 -0.64
CA GLU A 108 8.81 -9.84 0.52
C GLU A 108 9.65 -9.09 1.57
N ILE A 109 10.85 -9.58 1.89
CA ILE A 109 11.77 -8.92 2.83
C ILE A 109 12.34 -7.64 2.20
N LEU A 110 12.70 -7.72 0.92
CA LEU A 110 13.18 -6.56 0.16
C LEU A 110 12.11 -5.47 0.06
N SER A 111 10.83 -5.83 -0.10
CA SER A 111 9.71 -4.89 -0.08
C SER A 111 9.62 -4.15 1.25
N VAL A 112 9.80 -4.83 2.40
CA VAL A 112 9.84 -4.16 3.71
C VAL A 112 10.95 -3.12 3.78
N ILE A 113 12.15 -3.47 3.29
CA ILE A 113 13.32 -2.56 3.28
C ILE A 113 13.06 -1.35 2.38
N LEU A 114 12.57 -1.59 1.16
CA LEU A 114 12.30 -0.53 0.18
C LEU A 114 11.10 0.34 0.57
N ALA A 115 10.10 -0.22 1.25
CA ALA A 115 8.89 0.48 1.66
C ALA A 115 9.13 1.46 2.82
N LYS A 116 10.09 1.15 3.71
CA LYS A 116 10.35 1.91 4.94
C LYS A 116 10.38 3.44 4.77
N PRO A 117 11.17 4.03 3.84
CA PRO A 117 11.18 5.48 3.69
C PRO A 117 9.82 6.05 3.29
N PHE A 118 9.05 5.35 2.45
CA PHE A 118 7.71 5.82 2.06
C PHE A 118 6.72 5.72 3.22
N VAL A 119 6.81 4.66 4.03
CA VAL A 119 6.01 4.50 5.24
C VAL A 119 6.33 5.60 6.23
N ASP A 120 7.61 5.94 6.42
CA ASP A 120 8.01 7.06 7.29
C ASP A 120 7.46 8.40 6.81
N ASP A 121 7.58 8.70 5.51
CA ASP A 121 7.01 9.90 4.89
C ASP A 121 5.49 9.97 5.17
N ILE A 122 4.77 8.88 4.90
CA ILE A 122 3.31 8.76 5.11
C ILE A 122 2.94 9.00 6.58
N LEU A 123 3.59 8.31 7.51
CA LEU A 123 3.23 8.37 8.92
C LEU A 123 3.53 9.74 9.53
N SER A 124 4.59 10.42 9.07
CA SER A 124 4.95 11.76 9.51
C SER A 124 3.93 12.83 9.07
N ASP A 125 3.31 12.67 7.90
CA ASP A 125 2.23 13.55 7.43
C ASP A 125 0.86 13.17 8.04
N PHE A 126 0.65 11.89 8.34
CA PHE A 126 -0.64 11.39 8.79
C PHE A 126 -0.91 11.66 10.27
N TYR A 127 0.11 11.55 11.13
CA TYR A 127 -0.03 11.62 12.59
C TYR A 127 0.80 12.73 13.23
N ASP A 128 0.18 13.52 14.10
CA ASP A 128 0.88 14.46 14.98
C ASP A 128 1.53 13.74 16.19
N ASP A 129 0.95 12.62 16.63
CA ASP A 129 1.48 11.80 17.72
C ASP A 129 2.51 10.79 17.20
N SER A 130 3.78 11.11 17.39
CA SER A 130 4.92 10.25 17.03
C SER A 130 4.89 8.85 17.67
N SER A 131 4.32 8.69 18.86
CA SER A 131 4.20 7.39 19.52
C SER A 131 3.15 6.52 18.82
N LYS A 132 2.00 7.12 18.43
CA LYS A 132 1.01 6.41 17.61
C LYS A 132 1.57 6.05 16.24
N ALA A 133 2.27 6.98 15.59
CA ALA A 133 2.91 6.75 14.29
C ALA A 133 3.84 5.54 14.31
N VAL A 134 4.74 5.45 15.31
CA VAL A 134 5.67 4.30 15.44
C VAL A 134 4.92 3.00 15.66
N LYS A 135 3.86 2.97 16.48
CA LYS A 135 3.04 1.76 16.70
C LYS A 135 2.36 1.28 15.42
N ILE A 136 1.91 2.20 14.58
CA ILE A 136 1.25 1.88 13.30
C ILE A 136 2.28 1.41 12.25
N GLY A 137 3.49 1.95 12.26
CA GLY A 137 4.55 1.62 11.29
C GLY A 137 5.43 0.43 11.65
N SER A 138 5.20 -0.23 12.79
CA SER A 138 5.95 -1.41 13.27
C SER A 138 5.20 -2.70 12.97
#